data_AF-A0AA46E0A1-F1
#
_entry.id   AF-A0AA46E0A1-F1
#
_cell.length_a   1.000
_cell.length_b   1.000
_cell.length_c   1.000
_cell.angle_alpha   90.00
_cell.angle_beta   90.00
_cell.angle_gamma   90.00
#
_symmetry.space_group_name_H-M   'P 1'
#
loop_
_entity.id
_entity.type
_entity.pdbx_description
1 polymer ?
#
loop_
_entity_poly.entity_id
_entity_poly.type
_entity_poly.pdbx_seq_one_letter_code
_entity_poly.pdbx_strand_id
1 'polypeptide(L)'
;MTKKDKLFIAGKKLFSEKGYEKTSIEEIIKEAAVAKGTFYYYFKSKEEFLEKMFDYIFDEAIKKLEIISIRKDIGATKKLITFLGEMVKMKTQDKEFTEKIARYILEKNFNILIYRFKEIYMEKLSPYLLKIFIEGKETGEFDIDNPEITLGHFLNLLTYAGDPKKMLNNPNYLKEFVYTRQRLVEKVLGLKKGTIRIFEEIFQLNI
;
A
#
# COMPACT_ATOMS: atom_id res chain seq x y z
N MET A 1 -1.29 22.89 5.62
CA MET A 1 -0.13 22.23 4.99
C MET A 1 1.12 22.65 5.75
N THR A 2 1.78 21.70 6.42
CA THR A 2 2.97 21.94 7.24
C THR A 2 4.23 22.06 6.38
N LYS A 3 5.35 22.53 6.95
CA LYS A 3 6.66 22.52 6.26
C LYS A 3 7.12 21.09 5.94
N LYS A 4 6.76 20.11 6.79
CA LYS A 4 7.02 18.69 6.57
C LYS A 4 6.23 18.16 5.35
N ASP A 5 4.96 18.53 5.23
CA ASP A 5 4.13 18.14 4.07
C ASP A 5 4.70 18.70 2.76
N LYS A 6 5.15 19.97 2.77
CA LYS A 6 5.81 20.60 1.60
C LYS A 6 7.04 19.81 1.16
N LEU A 7 7.86 19.36 2.12
CA LEU A 7 9.03 18.54 1.85
C LEU A 7 8.63 17.20 1.21
N PHE A 8 7.60 16.52 1.73
CA PHE A 8 7.13 15.26 1.12
C PHE A 8 6.58 15.45 -0.29
N ILE A 9 5.78 16.49 -0.53
CA ILE A 9 5.23 16.79 -1.85
C ILE A 9 6.37 17.06 -2.85
N ALA A 10 7.34 17.90 -2.46
CA ALA A 10 8.52 18.21 -3.29
C ALA A 10 9.38 16.97 -3.57
N GLY A 11 9.66 16.16 -2.55
CA GLY A 11 10.44 14.94 -2.70
C GLY A 11 9.74 13.91 -3.57
N LYS A 12 8.43 13.70 -3.38
CA LYS A 12 7.63 12.78 -4.21
C LYS A 12 7.65 13.20 -5.67
N LYS A 13 7.46 14.50 -5.95
CA LYS A 13 7.56 15.06 -7.30
C LYS A 13 8.93 14.78 -7.92
N LEU A 14 10.01 15.15 -7.23
CA LEU A 14 11.37 14.95 -7.74
C LEU A 14 11.71 13.46 -7.94
N PHE A 15 11.34 12.59 -7.00
CA PHE A 15 11.52 11.14 -7.15
C PHE A 15 10.73 10.59 -8.35
N SER A 16 9.55 11.14 -8.61
CA SER A 16 8.75 10.79 -9.81
C SER A 16 9.40 11.30 -11.09
N GLU A 17 10.05 12.46 -11.10
CA GLU A 17 10.64 13.03 -12.32
C GLU A 17 12.01 12.39 -12.67
N LYS A 18 12.92 12.30 -11.70
CA LYS A 18 14.32 11.90 -11.94
C LYS A 18 14.78 10.63 -11.20
N GLY A 19 13.95 10.09 -10.31
CA GLY A 19 14.28 8.93 -9.47
C GLY A 19 15.00 9.30 -8.17
N TYR A 20 15.01 8.36 -7.23
CA TYR A 20 15.57 8.57 -5.88
C TYR A 20 17.06 8.93 -5.88
N GLU A 21 17.88 8.16 -6.61
CA GLU A 21 19.34 8.33 -6.64
C GLU A 21 19.76 9.71 -7.17
N LYS A 22 19.14 10.16 -8.25
CA LYS A 22 19.46 11.44 -8.91
C LYS A 22 18.88 12.67 -8.19
N THR A 23 18.27 12.49 -7.03
CA THR A 23 17.68 13.56 -6.23
C THR A 23 18.53 13.85 -5.00
N SER A 24 19.02 15.08 -4.88
CA SER A 24 19.70 15.58 -3.69
C SER A 24 18.72 16.20 -2.69
N ILE A 25 19.14 16.26 -1.42
CA ILE A 25 18.39 16.92 -0.34
C ILE A 25 18.24 18.42 -0.63
N GLU A 26 19.28 19.05 -1.19
CA GLU A 26 19.29 20.46 -1.58
C GLU A 26 18.20 20.78 -2.62
N GLU A 27 18.01 19.90 -3.60
CA GLU A 27 16.95 20.07 -4.60
C GLU A 27 15.56 19.94 -3.97
N ILE A 28 15.36 19.01 -3.04
CA ILE A 28 14.10 18.86 -2.30
C ILE A 28 13.81 20.11 -1.48
N ILE A 29 14.81 20.64 -0.77
CA ILE A 29 14.69 21.87 0.03
C ILE A 29 14.31 23.06 -0.85
N LYS A 30 14.96 23.19 -2.00
CA LYS A 30 14.70 24.27 -2.97
C LYS A 30 13.29 24.16 -3.54
N GLU A 31 12.88 22.97 -3.98
CA GLU A 31 11.54 22.72 -4.54
C GLU A 31 10.44 22.96 -3.48
N ALA A 32 10.67 22.57 -2.23
CA ALA A 32 9.73 22.80 -1.14
C ALA A 32 9.65 24.27 -0.67
N ALA A 33 10.56 25.12 -1.14
CA ALA A 33 10.72 26.52 -0.71
C ALA A 33 10.82 26.64 0.83
N VAL A 34 11.68 25.83 1.45
CA VAL A 34 11.97 25.88 2.89
C VAL A 34 13.45 26.16 3.16
N ALA A 35 13.77 26.63 4.37
CA ALA A 35 15.16 26.82 4.77
C ALA A 35 15.87 25.47 4.98
N LYS A 36 17.18 25.40 4.71
CA LYS A 36 17.98 24.15 4.84
C LYS A 36 17.83 23.47 6.20
N GLY A 37 17.87 24.24 7.29
CA GLY A 37 17.68 23.72 8.65
C GLY A 37 16.31 23.07 8.89
N THR A 38 15.30 23.38 8.07
CA THR A 38 13.97 22.76 8.17
C THR A 38 14.01 21.29 7.79
N PHE A 39 14.76 20.90 6.77
CA PHE A 39 14.88 19.48 6.40
C PHE A 39 15.55 18.70 7.51
N TYR A 40 16.72 19.16 7.97
CA TYR A 40 17.50 18.48 9.00
C TYR A 40 16.85 18.50 10.39
N TYR A 41 15.89 19.39 10.62
CA TYR A 41 15.04 19.33 11.80
C TYR A 41 14.09 18.11 11.78
N TYR A 42 13.57 17.73 10.61
CA TYR A 42 12.62 16.63 10.47
C TYR A 42 13.26 15.29 10.10
N PHE A 43 14.39 15.31 9.38
CA PHE A 43 14.99 14.12 8.77
C PHE A 43 16.52 14.19 8.85
N LYS A 44 17.15 13.11 9.31
CA LYS A 44 18.61 12.99 9.41
C LYS A 44 19.26 12.62 8.08
N SER A 45 18.53 11.94 7.19
CA SER A 45 19.04 11.52 5.88
C SER A 45 17.94 11.46 4.80
N LYS A 46 18.33 11.21 3.55
CA LYS A 46 17.39 11.02 2.42
C LYS A 46 16.61 9.71 2.57
N GLU A 47 17.22 8.71 3.19
CA GLU A 47 16.62 7.41 3.51
C GLU A 47 15.52 7.56 4.57
N GLU A 48 15.83 8.23 5.69
CA GLU A 48 14.80 8.52 6.72
C GLU A 48 13.67 9.37 6.13
N PHE A 49 14.00 10.35 5.28
CA PHE A 49 12.99 11.12 4.57
C PHE A 49 12.07 10.24 3.72
N LEU A 50 12.63 9.28 2.97
CA LEU A 50 11.85 8.35 2.17
C LEU A 50 10.97 7.45 3.05
N GLU A 51 11.51 6.89 4.14
CA GLU A 51 10.74 6.06 5.09
C GLU A 51 9.54 6.83 5.67
N LYS A 52 9.77 8.06 6.14
CA LYS A 52 8.70 8.91 6.67
C LYS A 52 7.74 9.39 5.58
N MET A 53 8.18 9.51 4.33
CA MET A 53 7.29 9.78 3.20
C MET A 53 6.32 8.62 2.98
N PHE A 54 6.76 7.37 3.15
CA PHE A 54 5.85 6.24 3.07
C PHE A 54 4.78 6.29 4.16
N ASP A 55 5.13 6.62 5.40
CA ASP A 55 4.11 6.87 6.43
C ASP A 55 3.08 7.90 5.98
N TYR A 56 3.56 9.03 5.47
CA TYR A 56 2.70 10.11 4.97
C TYR A 56 1.77 9.65 3.83
N ILE A 57 2.26 8.81 2.91
CA ILE A 57 1.48 8.25 1.81
C ILE A 57 0.40 7.28 2.34
N PHE A 58 0.72 6.49 3.37
CA PHE A 58 -0.22 5.52 3.95
C PHE A 58 -1.22 6.13 4.94
N ASP A 59 -0.90 7.28 5.55
CA ASP A 59 -1.74 7.89 6.58
C ASP A 59 -3.17 8.16 6.10
N GLU A 60 -3.37 8.58 4.84
CA GLU A 60 -4.71 8.79 4.30
C GLU A 60 -5.49 7.47 4.18
N ALA A 61 -4.84 6.43 3.66
CA ALA A 61 -5.47 5.12 3.50
C ALA A 61 -5.78 4.46 4.85
N ILE A 62 -4.91 4.65 5.85
CA ILE A 62 -5.13 4.19 7.23
C ILE A 62 -6.34 4.90 7.83
N LYS A 63 -6.45 6.22 7.71
CA LYS A 63 -7.61 6.98 8.21
C LYS A 63 -8.92 6.55 7.54
N LYS A 64 -8.90 6.33 6.23
CA LYS A 64 -10.07 5.79 5.51
C LYS A 64 -10.44 4.40 6.03
N LEU A 65 -9.46 3.53 6.23
CA LEU A 65 -9.70 2.19 6.76
C LEU A 65 -10.25 2.23 8.18
N GLU A 66 -9.72 3.09 9.05
CA GLU A 66 -10.24 3.32 10.39
C GLU A 66 -11.74 3.65 10.35
N ILE A 67 -12.13 4.64 9.55
CA ILE A 67 -13.52 5.06 9.37
C ILE A 67 -14.38 3.90 8.83
N ILE A 68 -13.91 3.20 7.79
CA ILE A 68 -14.63 2.10 7.17
C ILE A 68 -14.82 0.93 8.16
N SER A 69 -13.82 0.63 8.98
CA SER A 69 -13.84 -0.51 9.91
C SER A 69 -14.92 -0.40 10.98
N ILE A 70 -15.40 0.82 11.28
CA ILE A 70 -16.42 1.07 12.32
C ILE A 70 -17.81 1.37 11.76
N ARG A 71 -17.96 1.49 10.43
CA ARG A 71 -19.25 1.74 9.79
C ARG A 71 -20.23 0.60 10.08
N LYS A 72 -21.48 0.90 10.38
CA LYS A 72 -22.51 -0.12 10.66
C LYS A 72 -23.49 -0.34 9.51
N ASP A 73 -23.42 0.51 8.50
CA ASP A 73 -24.32 0.53 7.36
C ASP A 73 -23.84 -0.33 6.18
N ILE A 74 -22.65 -0.93 6.28
CA ILE A 74 -22.08 -1.84 5.29
C ILE A 74 -21.48 -3.08 5.97
N GLY A 75 -21.61 -4.23 5.32
CA GLY A 75 -21.09 -5.51 5.80
C GLY A 75 -19.57 -5.66 5.65
N ALA A 76 -19.02 -6.69 6.29
CA ALA A 76 -17.59 -6.98 6.35
C ALA A 76 -16.96 -7.18 4.96
N THR A 77 -17.65 -7.87 4.06
CA THR A 77 -17.19 -8.09 2.69
C THR A 77 -17.00 -6.77 1.95
N LYS A 78 -17.96 -5.85 2.07
CA LYS A 78 -17.89 -4.55 1.40
C LYS A 78 -16.80 -3.67 2.00
N LYS A 79 -16.60 -3.72 3.32
CA LYS A 79 -15.49 -3.04 4.01
C LYS A 79 -14.13 -3.52 3.48
N LEU A 80 -13.94 -4.84 3.40
CA LEU A 80 -12.71 -5.44 2.87
C LEU A 80 -12.47 -5.07 1.40
N ILE A 81 -13.52 -5.11 0.57
CA ILE A 81 -13.43 -4.70 -0.84
C ILE A 81 -13.01 -3.24 -0.95
N THR A 82 -13.56 -2.36 -0.10
CA THR A 82 -13.20 -0.95 -0.09
C THR A 82 -11.74 -0.74 0.31
N PHE A 83 -11.26 -1.45 1.34
CA PHE A 83 -9.85 -1.44 1.74
C PHE A 83 -8.91 -1.85 0.60
N LEU A 84 -9.18 -3.01 -0.01
CA LEU A 84 -8.39 -3.52 -1.13
C LEU A 84 -8.39 -2.52 -2.31
N GLY A 85 -9.52 -1.85 -2.56
CA GLY A 85 -9.63 -0.78 -3.56
C GLY A 85 -8.71 0.40 -3.26
N GLU A 86 -8.68 0.90 -2.03
CA GLU A 86 -7.77 1.99 -1.64
C GLU A 86 -6.30 1.58 -1.77
N MET A 87 -5.95 0.35 -1.38
CA MET A 87 -4.58 -0.18 -1.54
C MET A 87 -4.11 -0.23 -2.99
N VAL A 88 -5.03 -0.48 -3.92
CA VAL A 88 -4.70 -0.45 -5.34
C VAL A 88 -4.64 0.98 -5.87
N LYS A 89 -5.58 1.85 -5.50
CA LYS A 89 -5.55 3.28 -5.88
C LYS A 89 -4.23 3.94 -5.51
N MET A 90 -3.69 3.66 -4.32
CA MET A 90 -2.38 4.18 -3.89
C MET A 90 -1.24 3.84 -4.86
N LYS A 91 -1.30 2.67 -5.51
CA LYS A 91 -0.27 2.23 -6.46
C LYS A 91 -0.48 2.78 -7.87
N THR A 92 -1.72 3.17 -8.20
CA THR A 92 -2.09 3.60 -9.57
C THR A 92 -2.15 5.12 -9.72
N GLN A 93 -2.54 5.86 -8.68
CA GLN A 93 -2.63 7.33 -8.73
C GLN A 93 -1.27 8.01 -8.94
N ASP A 94 -0.20 7.41 -8.41
CA ASP A 94 1.16 7.89 -8.57
C ASP A 94 2.03 6.83 -9.24
N LYS A 95 1.59 6.36 -10.41
CA LYS A 95 2.24 5.26 -11.14
C LYS A 95 3.73 5.51 -11.36
N GLU A 96 4.12 6.71 -11.81
CA GLU A 96 5.54 7.02 -12.09
C GLU A 96 6.41 7.02 -10.83
N PHE A 97 5.90 7.60 -9.73
CA PHE A 97 6.53 7.50 -8.42
C PHE A 97 6.74 6.04 -8.01
N THR A 98 5.66 5.26 -8.08
CA THR A 98 5.63 3.87 -7.65
C THR A 98 6.60 3.03 -8.47
N GLU A 99 6.62 3.19 -9.78
CA GLU A 99 7.53 2.46 -10.67
C GLU A 99 9.00 2.83 -10.46
N LYS A 100 9.33 4.12 -10.33
CA LYS A 100 10.72 4.56 -10.12
C LYS A 100 11.25 4.14 -8.77
N ILE A 101 10.43 4.27 -7.72
CA ILE A 101 10.80 3.80 -6.39
C ILE A 101 10.89 2.28 -6.35
N ALA A 102 9.93 1.55 -6.93
CA ALA A 102 9.99 0.09 -7.04
C ALA A 102 11.28 -0.37 -7.73
N ARG A 103 11.63 0.22 -8.88
CA ARG A 103 12.86 -0.10 -9.60
C ARG A 103 14.10 0.14 -8.74
N TYR A 104 14.15 1.29 -8.06
CA TYR A 104 15.23 1.62 -7.16
C TYR A 104 15.45 0.54 -6.06
N ILE A 105 14.37 0.14 -5.38
CA ILE A 105 14.41 -0.86 -4.31
C ILE A 105 14.94 -2.20 -4.81
N LEU A 106 14.52 -2.61 -6.02
CA LEU A 106 14.88 -3.89 -6.61
C LEU A 106 16.34 -3.94 -7.06
N GLU A 107 16.85 -2.85 -7.61
CA GLU A 107 18.24 -2.77 -8.09
C GLU A 107 19.24 -2.65 -6.93
N LYS A 108 18.84 -2.02 -5.82
CA LYS A 108 19.72 -1.74 -4.68
C LYS A 108 19.47 -2.62 -3.46
N ASN A 109 18.62 -3.65 -3.59
CA ASN A 109 18.31 -4.64 -2.56
C ASN A 109 17.91 -3.99 -1.20
N PHE A 110 17.02 -3.01 -1.27
CA PHE A 110 16.68 -2.18 -0.12
C PHE A 110 15.65 -2.88 0.78
N ASN A 111 16.13 -3.82 1.60
CA ASN A 111 15.32 -4.60 2.55
C ASN A 111 14.43 -3.73 3.46
N ILE A 112 14.90 -2.53 3.81
CA ILE A 112 14.24 -1.63 4.76
C ILE A 112 12.83 -1.24 4.33
N LEU A 113 12.54 -1.11 3.04
CA LEU A 113 11.18 -0.78 2.62
C LEU A 113 10.23 -1.97 2.69
N ILE A 114 10.72 -3.17 2.39
CA ILE A 114 9.94 -4.40 2.60
C ILE A 114 9.57 -4.52 4.09
N TYR A 115 10.53 -4.27 4.99
CA TYR A 115 10.27 -4.23 6.42
C TYR A 115 9.29 -3.10 6.79
N ARG A 116 9.43 -1.90 6.21
CA ARG A 116 8.52 -0.79 6.49
C ARG A 116 7.09 -1.05 6.04
N PHE A 117 6.89 -1.64 4.86
CA PHE A 117 5.57 -2.10 4.43
C PHE A 117 5.04 -3.11 5.43
N LYS A 118 5.83 -4.14 5.77
CA LYS A 118 5.41 -5.14 6.75
C LYS A 118 4.99 -4.51 8.08
N GLU A 119 5.74 -3.54 8.59
CA GLU A 119 5.41 -2.78 9.80
C GLU A 119 4.10 -2.01 9.65
N ILE A 120 3.88 -1.29 8.54
CA ILE A 120 2.62 -0.59 8.27
C ILE A 120 1.44 -1.57 8.25
N TYR A 121 1.57 -2.70 7.56
CA TYR A 121 0.50 -3.70 7.49
C TYR A 121 0.22 -4.36 8.85
N MET A 122 1.27 -4.71 9.59
CA MET A 122 1.15 -5.45 10.85
C MET A 122 0.76 -4.56 12.03
N GLU A 123 1.27 -3.33 12.10
CA GLU A 123 1.03 -2.45 13.25
C GLU A 123 -0.11 -1.45 12.99
N LYS A 124 -0.14 -0.81 11.82
CA LYS A 124 -1.08 0.28 11.54
C LYS A 124 -2.40 -0.20 10.94
N LEU A 125 -2.36 -1.17 10.02
CA LEU A 125 -3.57 -1.65 9.32
C LEU A 125 -4.26 -2.80 10.05
N SER A 126 -3.49 -3.69 10.69
CA SER A 126 -4.00 -4.90 11.36
C SER A 126 -5.15 -4.65 12.34
N PRO A 127 -5.10 -3.64 13.25
CA PRO A 127 -6.18 -3.43 14.21
C PRO A 127 -7.55 -3.15 13.56
N TYR A 128 -7.55 -2.50 12.39
CA TYR A 128 -8.78 -2.17 11.67
C TYR A 128 -9.27 -3.34 10.82
N LEU A 129 -8.34 -4.08 10.19
CA LEU A 129 -8.68 -5.29 9.44
C LEU A 129 -9.18 -6.39 10.38
N LEU A 130 -8.63 -6.51 11.59
CA LEU A 130 -9.08 -7.49 12.57
C LEU A 130 -10.55 -7.27 12.95
N LYS A 131 -10.98 -6.01 13.13
CA LYS A 131 -12.39 -5.68 13.35
C LYS A 131 -13.28 -6.19 12.22
N ILE A 132 -12.86 -5.98 10.97
CA ILE A 132 -13.60 -6.45 9.78
C ILE A 132 -13.65 -7.98 9.73
N PHE A 133 -12.57 -8.67 10.08
CA PHE A 133 -12.52 -10.14 10.08
C PHE A 133 -13.37 -10.74 11.21
N ILE A 134 -13.36 -10.14 12.40
CA ILE A 134 -14.24 -10.51 13.52
C ILE A 134 -15.70 -10.35 13.10
N GLU A 135 -16.07 -9.19 12.58
CA GLU A 135 -17.43 -8.92 12.11
C GLU A 135 -17.85 -9.89 11.01
N GLY A 136 -16.98 -10.17 10.03
CA GLY A 136 -17.29 -11.10 8.95
C GLY A 136 -17.53 -12.52 9.46
N LYS A 137 -16.80 -12.95 10.49
CA LYS A 137 -17.07 -14.23 11.17
C LYS A 137 -18.39 -14.20 11.94
N GLU A 138 -18.64 -13.17 12.74
CA GLU A 138 -19.84 -13.04 13.58
C GLU A 138 -21.14 -12.96 12.75
N THR A 139 -21.08 -12.30 11.60
CA THR A 139 -22.20 -12.15 10.66
C THR A 139 -22.37 -13.34 9.71
N GLY A 140 -21.38 -14.25 9.65
CA GLY A 140 -21.35 -15.36 8.69
C GLY A 140 -21.02 -14.95 7.25
N GLU A 141 -20.59 -13.70 7.02
CA GLU A 141 -20.09 -13.27 5.71
C GLU A 141 -18.77 -13.94 5.34
N PHE A 142 -17.93 -14.27 6.33
CA PHE A 142 -16.66 -15.00 6.16
C PHE A 142 -16.75 -16.37 6.84
N ASP A 143 -16.46 -17.43 6.07
CA ASP A 143 -16.37 -18.80 6.59
C ASP A 143 -14.92 -19.06 7.04
N ILE A 144 -14.63 -18.66 8.29
CA ILE A 144 -13.29 -18.68 8.88
C ILE A 144 -13.32 -19.14 10.35
N ASP A 145 -12.30 -19.90 10.76
CA ASP A 145 -12.18 -20.42 12.13
C ASP A 145 -11.70 -19.37 13.13
N ASN A 146 -10.53 -18.77 12.88
CA ASN A 146 -9.92 -17.78 13.76
C ASN A 146 -9.61 -16.48 13.00
N PRO A 147 -10.30 -15.36 13.28
CA PRO A 147 -10.11 -14.10 12.58
C PRO A 147 -8.67 -13.58 12.58
N GLU A 148 -7.96 -13.74 13.69
CA GLU A 148 -6.58 -13.24 13.86
C GLU A 148 -5.58 -14.06 13.04
N ILE A 149 -5.67 -15.39 13.11
CA ILE A 149 -4.80 -16.28 12.33
C ILE A 149 -5.07 -16.09 10.83
N THR A 150 -6.34 -16.06 10.43
CA THR A 150 -6.72 -15.83 9.02
C THR A 150 -6.24 -14.46 8.54
N LEU A 151 -6.35 -13.42 9.36
CA LEU A 151 -5.81 -12.10 9.04
C LEU A 151 -4.29 -12.15 8.80
N GLY A 152 -3.53 -12.86 9.64
CA GLY A 152 -2.09 -13.04 9.44
C GLY A 152 -1.75 -13.65 8.07
N HIS A 153 -2.46 -14.70 7.66
CA HIS A 153 -2.28 -15.29 6.33
C HIS A 153 -2.72 -14.35 5.20
N PHE A 154 -3.82 -13.64 5.38
CA PHE A 154 -4.27 -12.62 4.44
C PHE A 154 -3.22 -11.52 4.25
N LEU A 155 -2.62 -11.00 5.32
CA LEU A 155 -1.57 -9.99 5.27
C LEU A 155 -0.29 -10.51 4.59
N ASN A 156 0.07 -11.77 4.80
CA ASN A 156 1.17 -12.41 4.06
C ASN A 156 0.88 -12.46 2.55
N LEU A 157 -0.35 -12.77 2.15
CA LEU A 157 -0.75 -12.75 0.74
C LEU A 157 -0.66 -11.33 0.13
N LEU A 158 -0.95 -10.28 0.90
CA LEU A 158 -0.89 -8.89 0.44
C LEU A 158 0.54 -8.34 0.37
N THR A 159 1.41 -8.72 1.31
CA THR A 159 2.78 -8.18 1.44
C THR A 159 3.78 -8.88 0.54
N TYR A 160 3.56 -10.16 0.18
CA TYR A 160 4.41 -10.85 -0.79
C TYR A 160 4.27 -10.22 -2.18
N ALA A 161 5.35 -9.76 -2.81
CA ALA A 161 5.26 -9.09 -4.11
C ALA A 161 5.43 -10.03 -5.32
N GLY A 162 5.64 -11.34 -5.11
CA GLY A 162 6.07 -12.25 -6.18
C GLY A 162 7.52 -11.99 -6.58
N ASP A 163 7.92 -12.40 -7.79
CA ASP A 163 9.20 -11.99 -8.40
C ASP A 163 9.03 -10.59 -9.02
N PRO A 164 9.61 -9.54 -8.43
CA PRO A 164 9.34 -8.18 -8.88
C PRO A 164 9.92 -7.87 -10.27
N LYS A 165 11.00 -8.55 -10.69
CA LYS A 165 11.56 -8.38 -12.04
C LYS A 165 10.59 -8.94 -13.09
N LYS A 166 9.93 -10.07 -12.80
CA LYS A 166 8.88 -10.61 -13.67
C LYS A 166 7.64 -9.71 -13.66
N MET A 167 7.25 -9.15 -12.51
CA MET A 167 6.11 -8.23 -12.43
C MET A 167 6.30 -7.00 -13.33
N LEU A 168 7.49 -6.40 -13.34
CA LEU A 168 7.77 -5.20 -14.12
C LEU A 168 7.90 -5.48 -15.63
N ASN A 169 8.47 -6.62 -16.00
CA ASN A 169 8.83 -6.90 -17.40
C ASN A 169 7.84 -7.81 -18.13
N ASN A 170 6.87 -8.42 -17.44
CA ASN A 170 5.89 -9.32 -18.03
C ASN A 170 4.46 -8.98 -17.54
N PRO A 171 3.69 -8.20 -18.33
CA PRO A 171 2.32 -7.83 -17.99
C PRO A 171 1.37 -9.02 -17.79
N ASN A 172 1.56 -10.12 -18.52
CA ASN A 172 0.74 -11.32 -18.36
C ASN A 172 1.01 -12.01 -17.02
N TYR A 173 2.28 -12.08 -16.60
CA TYR A 173 2.64 -12.60 -15.29
C TYR A 173 2.06 -11.76 -14.16
N LEU A 174 2.13 -10.42 -14.27
CA LEU A 174 1.50 -9.51 -13.31
C LEU A 174 -0.01 -9.74 -13.23
N LYS A 175 -0.68 -9.86 -14.39
CA LYS A 175 -2.11 -10.15 -14.49
C LYS A 175 -2.45 -11.47 -13.78
N GLU A 176 -1.79 -12.56 -14.14
CA GLU A 176 -2.01 -13.90 -13.55
C GLU A 176 -1.77 -13.92 -12.04
N PHE A 177 -0.72 -13.25 -11.57
CA PHE A 177 -0.41 -13.14 -10.16
C PHE A 177 -1.52 -12.44 -9.38
N VAL A 178 -2.01 -11.32 -9.91
CA VAL A 178 -3.10 -10.57 -9.28
C VAL A 178 -4.40 -11.38 -9.25
N TYR A 179 -4.79 -12.04 -10.35
CA TYR A 179 -5.97 -12.91 -10.37
C TYR A 179 -5.84 -14.11 -9.42
N THR A 180 -4.65 -14.71 -9.36
CA THR A 180 -4.40 -15.83 -8.45
C THR A 180 -4.50 -15.38 -7.00
N ARG A 181 -3.93 -14.23 -6.65
CA ARG A 181 -4.09 -13.63 -5.32
C ARG A 181 -5.55 -13.37 -4.97
N GLN A 182 -6.32 -12.77 -5.88
CA GLN A 182 -7.75 -12.52 -5.65
C GLN A 182 -8.48 -13.81 -5.30
N ARG A 183 -8.28 -14.88 -6.11
CA ARG A 183 -8.89 -16.19 -5.83
C ARG A 183 -8.43 -16.80 -4.51
N LEU A 184 -7.18 -16.60 -4.12
CA LEU A 184 -6.69 -17.07 -2.83
C LEU A 184 -7.35 -16.33 -1.67
N VAL A 185 -7.51 -15.00 -1.77
CA VAL A 185 -8.24 -14.22 -0.76
C VAL A 185 -9.69 -14.69 -0.65
N GLU A 186 -10.38 -14.88 -1.78
CA GLU A 186 -11.76 -15.39 -1.77
C GLU A 186 -11.85 -16.76 -1.08
N LYS A 187 -10.94 -17.68 -1.40
CA LYS A 187 -10.90 -19.01 -0.77
C LYS A 187 -10.61 -18.95 0.74
N VAL A 188 -9.63 -18.14 1.15
CA VAL A 188 -9.24 -18.01 2.56
C VAL A 188 -10.38 -17.46 3.42
N LEU A 189 -11.29 -16.67 2.82
CA LEU A 189 -12.44 -16.09 3.51
C LEU A 189 -13.75 -16.86 3.28
N GLY A 190 -13.72 -17.95 2.51
CA GLY A 190 -14.91 -18.69 2.12
C GLY A 190 -15.90 -17.92 1.23
N LEU A 191 -15.42 -16.90 0.52
CA LEU A 191 -16.24 -16.11 -0.38
C LEU A 191 -16.51 -16.84 -1.70
N LYS A 192 -17.66 -16.56 -2.31
CA LYS A 192 -17.96 -17.04 -3.67
C LYS A 192 -16.94 -16.45 -4.65
N LYS A 193 -16.53 -17.26 -5.64
CA LYS A 193 -15.65 -16.82 -6.73
C LYS A 193 -16.22 -15.56 -7.42
N GLY A 194 -15.39 -14.54 -7.60
CA GLY A 194 -15.77 -13.29 -8.27
C GLY A 194 -16.53 -12.30 -7.37
N THR A 195 -16.48 -12.50 -6.05
CA THR A 195 -16.98 -11.53 -5.06
C THR A 195 -16.06 -10.31 -5.00
N ILE A 196 -14.75 -10.53 -5.06
CA ILE A 196 -13.75 -9.46 -5.10
C ILE A 196 -13.45 -9.19 -6.58
N ARG A 197 -13.74 -7.98 -7.11
CA ARG A 197 -13.52 -7.62 -8.52
C ARG A 197 -12.61 -6.41 -8.75
N ILE A 198 -11.97 -5.95 -7.68
CA ILE A 198 -11.20 -4.71 -7.63
C ILE A 198 -10.11 -4.69 -8.70
N PHE A 199 -9.50 -5.84 -8.98
CA PHE A 199 -8.39 -5.91 -9.91
C PHE A 199 -8.84 -5.88 -11.37
N GLU A 200 -10.06 -6.30 -11.69
CA GLU A 200 -10.63 -6.21 -13.04
C GLU A 200 -10.86 -4.75 -13.44
N GLU A 201 -11.35 -3.93 -12.50
CA GLU A 201 -11.61 -2.50 -12.68
C GLU A 201 -10.31 -1.68 -12.89
N ILE A 202 -9.22 -2.07 -12.22
CA ILE A 202 -7.95 -1.32 -12.28
C ILE A 202 -7.14 -1.59 -13.55
N PHE A 203 -7.21 -2.79 -14.11
CA PHE A 203 -6.47 -3.11 -15.33
C PHE A 203 -7.25 -2.77 -16.62
N GLN A 204 -8.50 -2.27 -16.54
CA GLN A 204 -9.39 -2.09 -17.70
C GLN A 204 -9.42 -3.33 -18.61
N LEU A 205 -9.35 -4.52 -18.01
CA LEU A 205 -9.33 -5.77 -18.77
C LEU A 205 -10.77 -6.24 -18.88
N ASN A 206 -11.41 -5.88 -19.98
CA ASN A 206 -12.57 -6.60 -20.47
C ASN A 206 -12.15 -8.06 -20.69
N ILE A 207 -12.76 -8.99 -19.95
CA ILE A 207 -12.90 -10.39 -20.36
C ILE A 207 -14.40 -10.69 -20.32
#